data_AF-A0A2N3EG48-F1
#
_entry.id   AF-A0A2N3EG48-F1
#
_cell.length_a   1.000
_cell.length_b   1.000
_cell.length_c   1.000
_cell.angle_alpha   90.00
_cell.angle_beta   90.00
_cell.angle_gamma   90.00
#
_symmetry.space_group_name_H-M   'P 1'
#
loop_
_entity.id
_entity.type
_entity.pdbx_description
1 polymer ?
#
loop_
_entity_poly.entity_id
_entity_poly.type
_entity_poly.pdbx_seq_one_letter_code
_entity_poly.pdbx_strand_id
1 'polypeptide(L)'
;MTATDAREIEYAASAAADIVDVVQSLAESNSNIVLAVLCGKPFVEYEHYPSGDILDPTTGGQVYFHAHPATREGYNDFGHFHLFLRPSMSSDTADQDISASSDAICHLVGISVDQRGFPVGLFTTNRWVTDESWYPAAETIDMLGHFSVSTPDPSEAVSRWISSMPILFRADIEALIHQRDRAVALWKLRHPNEDVFEDRRLEVTSWKRIDLEDRLAEIRSALGLD
;
A
#
# COMPACT_ATOMS: atom_id res chain seq x y z
N MET A 1 -21.68 -6.03 -17.69
CA MET A 1 -20.22 -5.81 -17.61
C MET A 1 -19.81 -4.99 -18.81
N THR A 2 -19.29 -3.80 -18.60
CA THR A 2 -18.70 -2.97 -19.67
C THR A 2 -17.35 -3.57 -20.10
N ALA A 3 -16.78 -3.11 -21.23
CA ALA A 3 -15.44 -3.53 -21.65
C ALA A 3 -14.35 -3.10 -20.64
N THR A 4 -14.56 -1.97 -19.95
CA THR A 4 -13.69 -1.50 -18.87
C THR A 4 -13.79 -2.42 -17.66
N ASP A 5 -15.00 -2.77 -17.22
CA ASP A 5 -15.21 -3.70 -16.10
C ASP A 5 -14.54 -5.06 -16.38
N ALA A 6 -14.63 -5.54 -17.62
CA ALA A 6 -14.02 -6.81 -18.02
C ALA A 6 -12.49 -6.77 -17.89
N ARG A 7 -11.87 -5.68 -18.37
CA ARG A 7 -10.41 -5.49 -18.31
C ARG A 7 -9.93 -5.29 -16.87
N GLU A 8 -10.69 -4.60 -16.03
CA GLU A 8 -10.38 -4.46 -14.60
C GLU A 8 -10.41 -5.81 -13.87
N ILE A 9 -11.42 -6.64 -14.18
CA ILE A 9 -11.51 -8.00 -13.63
C ILE A 9 -10.35 -8.87 -14.10
N GLU A 10 -9.93 -8.76 -15.37
CA GLU A 10 -8.75 -9.48 -15.89
C GLU A 10 -7.46 -9.08 -15.17
N TYR A 11 -7.24 -7.79 -14.93
CA TYR A 11 -6.08 -7.33 -14.17
C TYR A 11 -6.13 -7.80 -12.71
N ALA A 12 -7.29 -7.70 -12.06
CA ALA A 12 -7.48 -8.22 -10.71
C ALA A 12 -7.22 -9.73 -10.64
N ALA A 13 -7.63 -10.49 -11.67
CA ALA A 13 -7.39 -11.92 -11.76
C ALA A 13 -5.91 -12.26 -11.96
N SER A 14 -5.18 -11.50 -12.77
CA SER A 14 -3.72 -11.67 -12.92
C SER A 14 -3.00 -11.39 -11.60
N ALA A 15 -3.35 -10.28 -10.92
CA ALA A 15 -2.79 -9.92 -9.63
C ALA A 15 -3.12 -10.96 -8.55
N ALA A 16 -4.34 -11.50 -8.56
CA ALA A 16 -4.75 -12.60 -7.70
C ALA A 16 -3.89 -13.85 -7.91
N ALA A 17 -3.64 -14.24 -9.16
CA ALA A 17 -2.78 -15.38 -9.48
C ALA A 17 -1.34 -15.14 -8.99
N ASP A 18 -0.78 -13.96 -9.22
CA ASP A 18 0.56 -13.60 -8.74
C ASP A 18 0.67 -13.67 -7.21
N ILE A 19 -0.34 -13.16 -6.49
CA ILE A 19 -0.38 -13.21 -5.02
C ILE A 19 -0.43 -14.67 -4.52
N VAL A 20 -1.30 -15.50 -5.12
CA VAL A 20 -1.44 -16.91 -4.74
C VAL A 20 -0.14 -17.67 -4.99
N ASP A 21 0.48 -17.49 -6.16
CA ASP A 21 1.75 -18.11 -6.53
C ASP A 21 2.88 -17.72 -5.55
N VAL A 22 2.97 -16.43 -5.20
CA VAL A 22 3.94 -15.94 -4.23
C VAL A 22 3.70 -16.55 -2.85
N VAL A 23 2.47 -16.51 -2.35
CA VAL A 23 2.13 -17.04 -1.02
C VAL A 23 2.42 -18.54 -0.96
N GLN A 24 2.09 -19.30 -2.00
CA GLN A 24 2.37 -20.73 -2.07
C GLN A 24 3.88 -21.02 -2.11
N SER A 25 4.64 -20.34 -2.98
CA SER A 25 6.09 -20.53 -3.10
C SER A 25 6.84 -20.22 -1.80
N LEU A 26 6.43 -19.14 -1.11
CA LEU A 26 6.98 -18.82 0.21
C LEU A 26 6.61 -19.89 1.24
N ALA A 27 5.37 -20.39 1.25
CA ALA A 27 4.95 -21.43 2.18
C ALA A 27 5.72 -22.75 1.95
N GLU A 28 5.96 -23.15 0.70
CA GLU A 28 6.74 -24.34 0.33
C GLU A 28 8.20 -24.27 0.83
N SER A 29 8.72 -23.07 0.99
CA SER A 29 10.05 -22.80 1.56
C SER A 29 10.05 -22.52 3.07
N ASN A 30 8.94 -22.79 3.78
CA ASN A 30 8.72 -22.46 5.20
C ASN A 30 8.92 -20.96 5.51
N SER A 31 8.52 -20.10 4.58
CA SER A 31 8.61 -18.65 4.65
C SER A 31 7.22 -18.00 4.56
N ASN A 32 7.18 -16.68 4.64
CA ASN A 32 6.02 -15.83 4.37
C ASN A 32 6.48 -14.43 3.95
N ILE A 33 5.56 -13.52 3.63
CA ILE A 33 5.90 -12.19 3.12
C ILE A 33 6.73 -11.35 4.12
N VAL A 34 6.47 -11.52 5.41
CA VAL A 34 7.21 -10.85 6.48
C VAL A 34 8.65 -11.36 6.53
N LEU A 35 8.85 -12.67 6.57
CA LEU A 35 10.20 -13.26 6.57
C LEU A 35 10.97 -12.92 5.29
N ALA A 36 10.27 -12.85 4.16
CA ALA A 36 10.84 -12.48 2.88
C ALA A 36 11.35 -11.02 2.88
N VAL A 37 10.57 -10.06 3.39
CA VAL A 37 10.99 -8.64 3.42
C VAL A 37 12.07 -8.39 4.49
N LEU A 38 12.06 -9.15 5.60
CA LEU A 38 13.16 -9.12 6.57
C LEU A 38 14.49 -9.61 5.97
N CYS A 39 14.44 -10.49 4.95
CA CYS A 39 15.62 -11.00 4.25
C CYS A 39 16.70 -11.55 5.21
N GLY A 40 16.26 -12.30 6.24
CA GLY A 40 17.14 -12.90 7.25
C GLY A 40 17.71 -11.92 8.28
N LYS A 41 17.31 -10.64 8.27
CA LYS A 41 17.63 -9.68 9.33
C LYS A 41 16.81 -9.96 10.59
N PRO A 42 17.36 -9.68 11.78
CA PRO A 42 16.56 -9.72 13.00
C PRO A 42 15.47 -8.66 12.93
N PHE A 43 14.28 -9.03 13.42
CA PHE A 43 13.16 -8.12 13.58
C PHE A 43 13.39 -7.19 14.78
N VAL A 44 13.13 -5.90 14.57
CA VAL A 44 13.21 -4.82 15.55
C VAL A 44 12.01 -3.90 15.32
N GLU A 45 11.28 -3.61 16.39
CA GLU A 45 10.10 -2.76 16.34
C GLU A 45 10.47 -1.35 15.86
N TYR A 46 9.60 -0.73 15.05
CA TYR A 46 9.77 0.55 14.38
C TYR A 46 10.91 0.65 13.35
N GLU A 47 11.74 -0.38 13.18
CA GLU A 47 12.72 -0.39 12.09
C GLU A 47 12.03 -0.69 10.75
N HIS A 48 12.55 -0.06 9.70
CA HIS A 48 12.14 -0.29 8.34
C HIS A 48 12.86 -1.50 7.75
N TYR A 49 12.11 -2.30 7.00
CA TYR A 49 12.60 -3.45 6.27
C TYR A 49 12.21 -3.35 4.78
N PRO A 50 13.17 -3.60 3.86
CA PRO A 50 14.61 -3.72 4.15
C PRO A 50 15.18 -2.39 4.65
N SER A 51 16.39 -2.43 5.23
CA SER A 51 17.11 -1.20 5.60
C SER A 51 17.34 -0.34 4.37
N GLY A 52 16.87 0.91 4.41
CA GLY A 52 16.96 1.85 3.29
C GLY A 52 15.74 1.83 2.36
N ASP A 53 14.69 1.09 2.73
CA ASP A 53 13.46 0.89 1.96
C ASP A 53 13.71 0.21 0.60
N ILE A 54 12.64 -0.25 -0.04
CA ILE A 54 12.65 -0.62 -1.45
C ILE A 54 12.37 0.64 -2.26
N LEU A 55 13.19 0.94 -3.27
CA LEU A 55 12.94 2.00 -4.24
C LEU A 55 13.18 1.45 -5.65
N ASP A 56 12.12 1.45 -6.47
CA ASP A 56 12.22 1.14 -7.89
C ASP A 56 12.64 2.42 -8.65
N PRO A 57 13.83 2.45 -9.27
CA PRO A 57 14.33 3.63 -9.98
C PRO A 57 13.63 3.89 -11.32
N THR A 58 12.84 2.93 -11.82
CA THR A 58 12.14 3.04 -13.11
C THR A 58 10.78 3.67 -12.93
N THR A 59 10.03 3.25 -11.90
CA THR A 59 8.66 3.69 -11.66
C THR A 59 8.58 4.78 -10.58
N GLY A 60 9.61 4.90 -9.73
CA GLY A 60 9.58 5.72 -8.52
C GLY A 60 8.77 5.09 -7.38
N GLY A 61 8.35 3.83 -7.49
CA GLY A 61 7.66 3.11 -6.43
C GLY A 61 8.58 2.90 -5.22
N GLN A 62 8.14 3.28 -4.03
CA GLN A 62 8.90 3.10 -2.78
C GLN A 62 8.06 2.34 -1.75
N VAL A 63 8.68 1.41 -1.03
CA VAL A 63 8.00 0.58 -0.02
C VAL A 63 8.91 0.32 1.17
N TYR A 64 8.34 0.35 2.37
CA TYR A 64 8.95 -0.28 3.54
C TYR A 64 7.93 -1.09 4.32
N PHE A 65 8.42 -2.10 5.04
CA PHE A 65 7.69 -2.81 6.08
C PHE A 65 8.20 -2.38 7.45
N HIS A 66 7.29 -2.18 8.41
CA HIS A 66 7.65 -2.08 9.82
C HIS A 66 6.54 -2.66 10.68
N ALA A 67 6.82 -2.75 11.98
CA ALA A 67 5.84 -3.22 12.95
C ALA A 67 5.97 -2.44 14.24
N HIS A 68 4.84 -2.31 14.91
CA HIS A 68 4.77 -1.70 16.22
C HIS A 68 4.90 -2.75 17.33
N PRO A 69 5.30 -2.33 18.54
CA PRO A 69 5.21 -3.20 19.71
C PRO A 69 3.78 -3.68 19.91
N ALA A 70 3.61 -4.94 20.31
CA ALA A 70 2.30 -5.53 20.59
C ALA A 70 1.51 -4.79 21.69
N THR A 71 2.18 -3.94 22.48
CA THR A 71 1.58 -3.09 23.50
C THR A 71 1.02 -1.77 22.97
N ARG A 72 1.20 -1.45 21.67
CA ARG A 72 0.69 -0.20 21.08
C ARG A 72 -0.83 -0.32 20.89
N GLU A 73 -1.57 0.49 21.65
CA GLU A 73 -3.02 0.56 21.52
C GLU A 73 -3.44 1.05 20.12
N GLY A 74 -4.56 0.52 19.62
CA GLY A 74 -5.13 0.92 18.32
C GLY A 74 -4.59 0.14 17.11
N TYR A 75 -3.56 -0.69 17.29
CA TYR A 75 -3.00 -1.56 16.25
C TYR A 75 -3.29 -3.03 16.60
N ASN A 76 -3.82 -3.76 15.63
CA ASN A 76 -4.14 -5.19 15.77
C ASN A 76 -3.64 -5.99 14.55
N ASP A 77 -2.51 -5.56 14.00
CA ASP A 77 -1.74 -6.27 12.99
C ASP A 77 -0.44 -6.83 13.60
N PHE A 78 0.27 -7.67 12.84
CA PHE A 78 1.64 -8.05 13.18
C PHE A 78 2.63 -6.97 12.74
N GLY A 79 2.35 -6.35 11.60
CA GLY A 79 3.09 -5.25 11.00
C GLY A 79 2.41 -4.85 9.69
N HIS A 80 2.98 -3.87 9.01
CA HIS A 80 2.41 -3.37 7.78
C HIS A 80 3.45 -2.80 6.83
N PHE A 81 3.09 -2.86 5.55
CA PHE A 81 3.81 -2.19 4.47
C PHE A 81 3.23 -0.79 4.28
N HIS A 82 4.08 0.20 4.01
CA HIS A 82 3.66 1.48 3.46
C HIS A 82 4.11 1.56 2.00
N LEU A 83 3.19 1.92 1.11
CA LEU A 83 3.46 2.10 -0.31
C LEU A 83 3.46 3.59 -0.65
N PHE A 84 4.46 4.01 -1.41
CA PHE A 84 4.67 5.37 -1.86
C PHE A 84 4.98 5.44 -3.35
N LEU A 85 4.74 6.61 -3.94
CA LEU A 85 5.27 6.97 -5.25
C LEU A 85 6.11 8.26 -5.16
N ARG A 86 7.23 8.31 -5.88
CA ARG A 86 8.03 9.51 -6.15
C ARG A 86 7.63 10.12 -7.50
N PRO A 87 6.84 11.21 -7.53
CA PRO A 87 6.33 11.76 -8.79
C PRO A 87 7.44 12.27 -9.72
N SER A 88 8.55 12.73 -9.15
CA SER A 88 9.73 13.21 -9.89
C SER A 88 10.48 12.12 -10.65
N MET A 89 10.27 10.84 -10.29
CA MET A 89 10.95 9.69 -10.88
C MET A 89 10.03 8.83 -11.76
N SER A 90 8.72 9.06 -11.73
CA SER A 90 7.78 8.38 -12.61
C SER A 90 7.97 8.90 -14.04
N SER A 91 8.42 8.03 -14.95
CA SER A 91 8.73 8.38 -16.34
C SER A 91 7.53 8.90 -17.13
N ASP A 92 6.32 8.57 -16.70
CA ASP A 92 5.06 8.97 -17.35
C ASP A 92 4.54 10.34 -16.87
N THR A 93 5.10 10.87 -15.77
CA THR A 93 4.74 12.19 -15.22
C THR A 93 5.74 13.29 -15.60
N ALA A 94 6.74 12.97 -16.42
CA ALA A 94 7.79 13.90 -16.87
C ALA A 94 7.27 15.10 -17.69
N ASP A 95 6.04 15.03 -18.22
CA ASP A 95 5.38 16.14 -18.94
C ASP A 95 4.44 16.97 -18.06
N GLN A 96 4.26 16.62 -16.79
CA GLN A 96 3.52 17.46 -15.86
C GLN A 96 4.49 18.37 -15.11
N ASP A 97 4.22 19.67 -15.17
CA ASP A 97 4.89 20.78 -14.45
C ASP A 97 4.64 20.67 -12.92
N ILE A 98 4.85 19.47 -12.36
CA ILE A 98 4.74 19.21 -10.94
C ILE A 98 6.05 19.74 -10.35
N SER A 99 5.95 20.95 -9.81
CA SER A 99 6.94 21.61 -8.93
C SER A 99 7.32 20.82 -7.66
N ALA A 100 7.11 19.50 -7.64
CA ALA A 100 7.53 18.62 -6.58
C ALA A 100 9.05 18.67 -6.46
N SER A 101 9.54 18.87 -5.23
CA SER A 101 10.96 18.70 -4.93
C SER A 101 11.41 17.29 -5.34
N SER A 102 12.71 17.12 -5.60
CA SER A 102 13.29 15.80 -5.89
C SER A 102 12.95 14.74 -4.84
N ASP A 103 12.67 15.19 -3.62
CA ASP A 103 12.47 14.35 -2.45
C ASP A 103 11.00 14.09 -2.12
N ALA A 104 10.06 14.68 -2.88
CA ALA A 104 8.63 14.50 -2.63
C ALA A 104 8.20 13.03 -2.80
N ILE A 105 7.49 12.53 -1.79
CA ILE A 105 6.85 11.20 -1.78
C ILE A 105 5.34 11.38 -1.53
N CYS A 106 4.52 10.59 -2.20
CA CYS A 106 3.08 10.48 -1.94
C CYS A 106 2.81 9.13 -1.30
N HIS A 107 2.24 9.09 -0.10
CA HIS A 107 1.75 7.86 0.50
C HIS A 107 0.47 7.42 -0.20
N LEU A 108 0.46 6.18 -0.68
CA LEU A 108 -0.67 5.60 -1.41
C LEU A 108 -1.59 4.85 -0.45
N VAL A 109 -1.03 3.89 0.29
CA VAL A 109 -1.76 3.03 1.22
C VAL A 109 -0.81 2.27 2.14
N GLY A 110 -1.27 1.99 3.35
CA GLY A 110 -0.68 1.01 4.25
C GLY A 110 -1.39 -0.35 4.14
N ILE A 111 -0.65 -1.45 4.10
CA ILE A 111 -1.15 -2.83 4.02
C ILE A 111 -0.77 -3.57 5.31
N SER A 112 -1.75 -3.79 6.18
CA SER A 112 -1.59 -4.57 7.41
C SER A 112 -1.59 -6.06 7.14
N VAL A 113 -0.68 -6.78 7.79
CA VAL A 113 -0.58 -8.24 7.73
C VAL A 113 -0.69 -8.89 9.11
N ASP A 114 -1.18 -10.12 9.16
CA ASP A 114 -1.16 -10.93 10.39
C ASP A 114 0.20 -11.62 10.62
N GLN A 115 0.30 -12.41 11.70
CA GLN A 115 1.53 -13.14 12.07
C GLN A 115 1.94 -14.19 11.02
N ARG A 116 1.01 -14.61 10.16
CA ARG A 116 1.26 -15.56 9.08
C ARG A 116 1.67 -14.84 7.78
N GLY A 117 1.61 -13.51 7.75
CA GLY A 117 1.90 -12.69 6.58
C GLY A 117 0.71 -12.52 5.63
N PHE A 118 -0.52 -12.84 6.05
CA PHE A 118 -1.71 -12.62 5.24
C PHE A 118 -2.20 -11.18 5.38
N PRO A 119 -2.64 -10.53 4.29
CA PRO A 119 -3.18 -9.18 4.35
C PRO A 119 -4.53 -9.18 5.08
N VAL A 120 -4.69 -8.29 6.06
CA VAL A 120 -5.88 -8.20 6.93
C VAL A 120 -6.51 -6.81 6.98
N GLY A 121 -5.81 -5.79 6.50
CA GLY A 121 -6.32 -4.42 6.49
C GLY A 121 -5.59 -3.51 5.53
N LEU A 122 -6.30 -2.47 5.10
CA LEU A 122 -5.78 -1.37 4.31
C LEU A 122 -6.07 -0.06 5.04
N PHE A 123 -5.16 0.90 4.99
CA PHE A 123 -5.36 2.19 5.66
C PHE A 123 -4.61 3.33 4.99
N THR A 124 -5.04 4.54 5.31
CA THR A 124 -4.31 5.77 4.99
C THR A 124 -3.98 6.50 6.28
N THR A 125 -2.91 7.27 6.26
CA THR A 125 -2.44 8.04 7.40
C THR A 125 -2.60 9.53 7.16
N ASN A 126 -2.26 10.33 8.17
CA ASN A 126 -2.03 11.75 8.04
C ASN A 126 -0.57 12.02 7.65
N ARG A 127 -0.29 13.21 7.12
CA ARG A 127 1.02 13.62 6.60
C ARG A 127 2.15 13.36 7.59
N TRP A 128 1.98 13.81 8.84
CA TRP A 128 3.02 13.71 9.86
C TRP A 128 3.48 12.27 10.16
N VAL A 129 2.67 11.26 9.83
CA VAL A 129 3.00 9.86 10.09
C VAL A 129 4.13 9.37 9.19
N THR A 130 4.17 9.84 7.94
CA THR A 130 5.11 9.37 6.93
C THR A 130 5.98 10.48 6.35
N ASP A 131 5.83 11.71 6.86
CA ASP A 131 6.48 12.93 6.35
C ASP A 131 6.29 13.10 4.83
N GLU A 132 5.11 12.72 4.33
CA GLU A 132 4.81 12.77 2.90
C GLU A 132 4.57 14.20 2.41
N SER A 133 4.62 14.39 1.09
CA SER A 133 3.97 15.53 0.46
C SER A 133 2.48 15.24 0.32
N TRP A 134 1.64 16.18 0.75
CA TRP A 134 0.19 15.97 0.72
C TRP A 134 -0.38 16.23 -0.67
N TYR A 135 -0.98 15.20 -1.29
CA TYR A 135 -1.66 15.30 -2.57
C TYR A 135 -3.17 15.06 -2.41
N PRO A 136 -4.04 15.79 -3.15
CA PRO A 136 -5.47 15.52 -3.18
C PRO A 136 -5.79 14.12 -3.72
N ALA A 137 -6.96 13.58 -3.35
CA ALA A 137 -7.38 12.24 -3.72
C ALA A 137 -7.27 11.94 -5.23
N ALA A 138 -7.63 12.89 -6.10
CA ALA A 138 -7.56 12.68 -7.54
C ALA A 138 -6.12 12.41 -8.02
N GLU A 139 -5.15 13.18 -7.52
CA GLU A 139 -3.73 13.02 -7.85
C GLU A 139 -3.14 11.75 -7.20
N THR A 140 -3.51 11.44 -5.97
CA THR A 140 -3.10 10.18 -5.32
C THR A 140 -3.61 8.95 -6.07
N ILE A 141 -4.85 8.97 -6.59
CA ILE A 141 -5.44 7.85 -7.35
C ILE A 141 -4.79 7.70 -8.73
N ASP A 142 -4.43 8.82 -9.36
CA ASP A 142 -3.63 8.81 -10.60
C ASP A 142 -2.28 8.15 -10.35
N MET A 143 -1.55 8.59 -9.32
CA MET A 143 -0.29 8.00 -8.89
C MET A 143 -0.39 6.51 -8.51
N LEU A 144 -1.49 6.09 -7.88
CA LEU A 144 -1.77 4.68 -7.61
C LEU A 144 -1.78 3.84 -8.90
N GLY A 145 -2.18 4.43 -10.04
CA GLY A 145 -2.12 3.79 -11.37
C GLY A 145 -0.73 3.54 -11.91
N HIS A 146 0.27 4.28 -11.42
CA HIS A 146 1.67 4.18 -11.86
C HIS A 146 2.55 3.40 -10.87
N PHE A 147 2.00 3.01 -9.72
CA PHE A 147 2.76 2.27 -8.72
C PHE A 147 3.07 0.84 -9.19
N SER A 148 4.36 0.51 -9.18
CA SER A 148 4.86 -0.86 -9.35
C SER A 148 6.29 -0.92 -8.80
N VAL A 149 6.70 -2.08 -8.32
CA VAL A 149 8.07 -2.39 -7.92
C VAL A 149 8.50 -3.68 -8.58
N SER A 150 9.62 -3.62 -9.30
CA SER A 150 10.16 -4.71 -10.12
C SER A 150 11.60 -5.09 -9.74
N THR A 151 12.16 -4.45 -8.70
CA THR A 151 13.51 -4.75 -8.23
C THR A 151 13.58 -6.16 -7.61
N PRO A 152 14.62 -6.96 -7.90
CA PRO A 152 14.74 -8.31 -7.33
C PRO A 152 15.16 -8.31 -5.85
N ASP A 153 15.77 -7.21 -5.40
CA ASP A 153 16.17 -7.02 -4.00
C ASP A 153 15.04 -6.33 -3.21
N PRO A 154 14.78 -6.71 -1.95
CA PRO A 154 15.43 -7.80 -1.20
C PRO A 154 14.89 -9.19 -1.56
N SER A 155 13.75 -9.26 -2.25
CA SER A 155 13.14 -10.50 -2.70
C SER A 155 12.17 -10.23 -3.86
N GLU A 156 12.34 -10.94 -4.98
CA GLU A 156 11.41 -10.89 -6.11
C GLU A 156 9.97 -11.23 -5.69
N ALA A 157 9.81 -12.16 -4.74
CA ALA A 157 8.51 -12.51 -4.19
C ALA A 157 7.84 -11.31 -3.49
N VAL A 158 8.62 -10.51 -2.75
CA VAL A 158 8.12 -9.29 -2.12
C VAL A 158 7.66 -8.32 -3.19
N SER A 159 8.52 -7.98 -4.16
CA SER A 159 8.21 -7.03 -5.25
C SER A 159 6.96 -7.41 -6.05
N ARG A 160 6.80 -8.69 -6.38
CA ARG A 160 5.58 -9.21 -7.05
C ARG A 160 4.34 -9.04 -6.17
N TRP A 161 4.42 -9.41 -4.89
CA TRP A 161 3.29 -9.30 -3.97
C TRP A 161 2.88 -7.85 -3.73
N ILE A 162 3.82 -6.95 -3.43
CA ILE A 162 3.50 -5.54 -3.16
C ILE A 162 2.94 -4.82 -4.39
N SER A 163 3.36 -5.20 -5.60
CA SER A 163 2.84 -4.62 -6.85
C SER A 163 1.46 -5.16 -7.21
N SER A 164 1.16 -6.39 -6.82
CA SER A 164 -0.14 -7.03 -7.11
C SER A 164 -1.25 -6.61 -6.16
N MET A 165 -0.94 -6.37 -4.88
CA MET A 165 -1.91 -5.94 -3.87
C MET A 165 -2.74 -4.71 -4.26
N PRO A 166 -2.15 -3.59 -4.74
CA PRO A 166 -2.93 -2.41 -5.12
C PRO A 166 -3.77 -2.60 -6.38
N ILE A 167 -3.42 -3.57 -7.23
CA ILE A 167 -4.25 -3.96 -8.39
C ILE A 167 -5.45 -4.77 -7.89
N LEU A 168 -5.23 -5.75 -7.01
CA LEU A 168 -6.28 -6.62 -6.49
C LEU A 168 -7.35 -5.86 -5.70
N PHE A 169 -6.91 -4.91 -4.87
CA PHE A 169 -7.76 -4.11 -3.98
C PHE A 169 -7.96 -2.68 -4.47
N ARG A 170 -7.83 -2.43 -5.79
CA ARG A 170 -7.87 -1.10 -6.39
C ARG A 170 -9.05 -0.24 -5.90
N ALA A 171 -10.27 -0.75 -6.05
CA ALA A 171 -11.48 -0.03 -5.66
C ALA A 171 -11.53 0.30 -4.16
N ASP A 172 -11.02 -0.58 -3.30
CA ASP A 172 -10.97 -0.36 -1.86
C ASP A 172 -9.99 0.76 -1.50
N ILE A 173 -8.83 0.77 -2.15
CA ILE A 173 -7.80 1.78 -1.92
C ILE A 173 -8.27 3.15 -2.39
N GLU A 174 -8.91 3.25 -3.57
CA GLU A 174 -9.49 4.51 -4.06
C GLU A 174 -10.56 5.05 -3.10
N ALA A 175 -11.41 4.17 -2.57
CA ALA A 175 -12.40 4.54 -1.58
C ALA A 175 -11.77 5.05 -0.27
N LEU A 176 -10.68 4.42 0.18
CA LEU A 176 -9.91 4.87 1.35
C LEU A 176 -9.24 6.22 1.13
N ILE A 177 -8.65 6.45 -0.05
CA ILE A 177 -8.05 7.75 -0.41
C ILE A 177 -9.11 8.87 -0.41
N HIS A 178 -10.33 8.62 -0.88
CA HIS A 178 -11.41 9.60 -0.76
C HIS A 178 -11.86 9.80 0.70
N GLN A 179 -11.88 8.74 1.52
CA GLN A 179 -12.20 8.84 2.95
C GLN A 179 -11.13 9.63 3.72
N ARG A 180 -9.86 9.45 3.38
CA ARG A 180 -8.71 10.21 3.90
C ARG A 180 -8.95 11.71 3.81
N ASP A 181 -9.22 12.19 2.59
CA ASP A 181 -9.43 13.62 2.33
C ASP A 181 -10.66 14.15 3.08
N ARG A 182 -11.74 13.36 3.15
CA ARG A 182 -12.93 13.70 3.94
C ARG A 182 -12.62 13.78 5.44
N ALA A 183 -11.85 12.85 5.99
CA ALA A 183 -11.48 12.83 7.40
C ALA A 183 -10.63 14.06 7.76
N VAL A 184 -9.64 14.40 6.92
CA VAL A 184 -8.82 15.61 7.09
C VAL A 184 -9.68 16.87 7.00
N ALA A 185 -10.58 16.97 6.02
CA ALA A 185 -11.46 18.13 5.89
C ALA A 185 -12.39 18.30 7.12
N LEU A 186 -12.99 17.21 7.60
CA LEU A 186 -13.82 17.21 8.80
C LEU A 186 -13.02 17.57 10.05
N TRP A 187 -11.77 17.12 10.15
CA TRP A 187 -10.89 17.45 11.26
C TRP A 187 -10.52 18.94 11.29
N LYS A 188 -10.16 19.52 10.12
CA LYS A 188 -9.91 20.97 9.98
C LYS A 188 -11.10 21.79 10.48
N LEU A 189 -12.33 21.39 10.16
CA LEU A 189 -13.53 22.09 10.63
C LEU A 189 -13.72 22.04 12.15
N ARG A 190 -13.32 20.93 12.79
CA ARG A 190 -13.42 20.74 14.25
C ARG A 190 -12.28 21.39 15.02
N HIS A 191 -11.12 21.57 14.38
CA HIS A 191 -9.91 22.10 15.00
C HIS A 191 -9.30 23.22 14.13
N PRO A 192 -9.98 24.37 13.96
CA PRO A 192 -9.62 25.39 12.96
C PRO A 192 -8.31 26.13 13.25
N ASN A 193 -7.77 26.02 14.47
CA ASN A 193 -6.56 26.72 14.89
C ASN A 193 -5.31 25.82 14.89
N GLU A 194 -5.46 24.55 14.54
CA GLU A 194 -4.37 23.57 14.50
C GLU A 194 -3.97 23.30 13.04
N ASP A 195 -2.68 23.04 12.79
CA ASP A 195 -2.30 22.44 11.51
C ASP A 195 -2.72 20.97 11.51
N VAL A 196 -3.81 20.65 10.80
CA VAL A 196 -4.32 19.29 10.71
C VAL A 196 -3.26 18.30 10.24
N PHE A 197 -2.32 18.72 9.41
CA PHE A 197 -1.33 17.83 8.82
C PHE A 197 -0.24 17.45 9.82
N GLU A 198 -0.14 18.17 10.94
CA GLU A 198 0.77 17.93 12.06
C GLU A 198 0.05 17.51 13.34
N ASP A 199 -1.28 17.33 13.29
CA ASP A 199 -2.07 16.96 14.45
C ASP A 199 -1.94 15.46 14.76
N ARG A 200 -1.14 15.14 15.78
CA ARG A 200 -0.85 13.77 16.22
C ARG A 200 -2.07 12.98 16.70
N ARG A 201 -3.21 13.62 16.93
CA ARG A 201 -4.46 12.95 17.29
C ARG A 201 -5.16 12.33 16.08
N LEU A 202 -4.82 12.79 14.87
CA LEU A 202 -5.30 12.24 13.61
C LEU A 202 -4.16 11.47 12.96
N GLU A 203 -3.97 10.22 13.37
CA GLU A 203 -2.91 9.34 12.86
C GLU A 203 -3.40 8.56 11.62
N VAL A 204 -4.43 7.73 11.81
CA VAL A 204 -5.09 6.97 10.75
C VAL A 204 -6.32 7.74 10.27
N THR A 205 -6.36 8.05 8.98
CA THR A 205 -7.38 8.89 8.35
C THR A 205 -8.49 8.08 7.68
N SER A 206 -8.21 6.84 7.29
CA SER A 206 -9.19 5.85 6.85
C SER A 206 -8.65 4.44 7.05
N TRP A 207 -9.53 3.46 7.23
CA TRP A 207 -9.17 2.06 7.42
C TRP A 207 -10.28 1.14 6.94
N LYS A 208 -9.90 0.00 6.36
CA LYS A 208 -10.82 -1.08 5.97
C LYS A 208 -10.18 -2.45 6.26
N ARG A 209 -10.94 -3.33 6.91
CA ARG A 209 -10.62 -4.76 6.95
C ARG A 209 -10.77 -5.37 5.56
N ILE A 210 -9.80 -6.18 5.17
CA ILE A 210 -9.85 -6.98 3.94
C ILE A 210 -9.72 -8.46 4.27
N ASP A 211 -10.21 -9.30 3.38
CA ASP A 211 -10.05 -10.74 3.42
C ASP A 211 -9.66 -11.22 2.02
N LEU A 212 -8.51 -11.87 1.92
CA LEU A 212 -7.98 -12.33 0.64
C LEU A 212 -8.84 -13.47 0.06
N GLU A 213 -9.35 -14.38 0.89
CA GLU A 213 -10.13 -15.52 0.42
C GLU A 213 -11.47 -15.05 -0.15
N ASP A 214 -12.15 -14.14 0.56
CA ASP A 214 -13.40 -13.53 0.06
C ASP A 214 -13.14 -12.80 -1.26
N ARG A 215 -12.05 -12.03 -1.37
CA ARG A 215 -11.70 -11.29 -2.59
C ARG A 215 -11.41 -12.21 -3.78
N LEU A 216 -10.71 -13.33 -3.53
CA LEU A 216 -10.45 -14.34 -4.57
C LEU A 216 -11.74 -15.01 -5.03
N ALA A 217 -12.67 -15.29 -4.11
CA ALA A 217 -13.99 -15.85 -4.44
C ALA A 217 -14.82 -14.87 -5.28
N GLU A 218 -14.82 -13.58 -4.95
CA GLU A 218 -15.47 -12.53 -5.75
C GLU A 218 -14.95 -12.51 -7.20
N ILE A 219 -13.64 -12.58 -7.39
CA ILE A 219 -13.01 -12.57 -8.73
C ILE A 219 -13.35 -13.84 -9.50
N ARG A 220 -13.30 -15.00 -8.86
CA ARG A 220 -13.69 -16.28 -9.50
C ARG A 220 -15.14 -16.24 -9.96
N SER A 221 -16.05 -15.74 -9.13
CA SER A 221 -17.46 -15.63 -9.50
C SER A 221 -17.68 -14.62 -10.63
N ALA A 222 -16.97 -13.47 -10.60
CA ALA A 222 -17.01 -12.48 -11.68
C ALA A 222 -16.52 -13.03 -13.03
N LEU A 223 -15.59 -13.99 -13.01
CA LEU A 223 -15.09 -14.72 -14.19
C LEU A 223 -15.94 -15.94 -14.59
N GLY A 224 -16.92 -16.33 -13.77
CA GLY A 224 -17.72 -17.55 -13.99
C GLY A 224 -16.94 -18.85 -13.76
N LEU A 225 -16.02 -18.87 -12.79
CA LEU A 225 -15.14 -19.99 -12.43
C LEU A 225 -15.55 -20.70 -11.12
N ASP A 226 -16.83 -20.61 -10.76
CA ASP A 226 -17.41 -21.25 -9.56
C ASP A 226 -17.56 -22.77 -9.71
#